data_AF-A0A951RCR8-F1
#
_entry.id   AF-A0A951RCR8-F1
#
_cell.length_a   1.000
_cell.length_b   1.000
_cell.length_c   1.000
_cell.angle_alpha   90.00
_cell.angle_beta   90.00
_cell.angle_gamma   90.00
#
_symmetry.space_group_name_H-M   'P 1'
#
loop_
_entity.id
_entity.type
_entity.pdbx_description
1 polymer ?
#
loop_
_entity_poly.entity_id
_entity_poly.type
_entity_poly.pdbx_seq_one_letter_code
_entity_poly.pdbx_strand_id
1 'polypeptide(L)'
;MQKLFKVLFLSCLKASELVEKKMHFQLSFTEKIQLQLHKSMCNACTLYEKQSNFIEKGISMQKTGQVDPEKLKQLKINIKRMLEEKHED
;
A
#
# COMPACT_ATOMS: atom_id res chain seq x y z
N MET A 1 27.33 0.45 -18.29
CA MET A 1 27.14 -0.49 -17.15
C MET A 1 26.27 0.06 -16.02
N GLN A 2 26.47 1.28 -15.50
CA GLN A 2 25.64 1.79 -14.38
C GLN A 2 24.17 2.10 -14.71
N LYS A 3 23.84 2.39 -15.97
CA LYS A 3 22.45 2.68 -16.40
C LYS A 3 21.55 1.43 -16.43
N LEU A 4 22.13 0.24 -16.63
CA LEU A 4 21.37 -1.01 -16.68
C LEU A 4 20.89 -1.46 -15.29
N PHE A 5 21.70 -1.23 -14.25
CA PHE A 5 21.34 -1.58 -12.88
C PHE A 5 20.13 -0.78 -12.38
N LYS A 6 20.04 0.52 -12.69
CA LYS A 6 18.88 1.36 -12.33
C LYS A 6 17.59 0.98 -13.08
N VAL A 7 17.72 0.34 -14.24
CA VAL A 7 16.57 -0.15 -15.02
C VAL A 7 16.08 -1.51 -14.50
N LEU A 8 16.93 -2.29 -13.82
CA LEU A 8 16.54 -3.59 -13.27
C LEU A 8 16.20 -3.54 -11.78
N PHE A 9 16.81 -2.62 -11.02
CA PHE A 9 16.62 -2.48 -9.57
C PHE A 9 15.90 -1.17 -9.22
N LEU A 10 14.62 -1.30 -8.87
CA LEU A 10 13.83 -0.20 -8.31
C LEU A 10 14.29 0.14 -6.89
N SER A 11 14.24 1.41 -6.52
CA SER A 11 14.24 1.80 -5.11
C SER A 11 12.89 1.43 -4.47
N CYS A 12 12.84 1.27 -3.14
CA CYS A 12 11.59 1.04 -2.43
C CYS A 12 10.55 2.15 -2.72
N LEU A 13 11.00 3.41 -2.83
CA LEU A 13 10.15 4.54 -3.19
C LEU A 13 9.50 4.35 -4.57
N LYS A 14 10.27 3.91 -5.58
CA LYS A 14 9.71 3.66 -6.91
C LYS A 14 8.82 2.42 -6.92
N ALA A 15 9.16 1.39 -6.16
CA ALA A 15 8.33 0.19 -6.02
C ALA A 15 6.98 0.53 -5.39
N SER A 16 6.93 1.31 -4.30
CA SER A 16 5.68 1.77 -3.69
C SER A 16 4.86 2.64 -4.65
N GLU A 17 5.51 3.51 -5.43
CA GLU A 17 4.83 4.29 -6.47
C GLU A 17 4.16 3.39 -7.52
N LEU A 18 4.84 2.33 -7.99
CA LEU A 18 4.26 1.38 -8.94
C LEU A 18 3.14 0.52 -8.32
N VAL A 19 3.21 0.23 -7.02
CA VAL A 19 2.13 -0.43 -6.26
C VAL A 19 0.87 0.44 -6.28
N GLU A 20 0.97 1.73 -6.01
CA GLU A 20 -0.19 2.63 -6.06
C GLU A 20 -0.68 2.84 -7.50
N LYS A 21 0.26 3.03 -8.44
CA LYS A 21 -0.07 3.21 -9.87
C LYS A 21 -0.88 2.04 -10.40
N LYS A 22 -0.55 0.79 -10.07
CA LYS A 22 -1.26 -0.39 -10.61
C LYS A 22 -2.70 -0.54 -10.09
N MET A 23 -3.05 0.13 -8.98
CA MET A 23 -4.40 0.07 -8.41
C MET A 23 -5.38 0.97 -9.17
N HIS A 24 -4.89 2.10 -9.69
CA HIS A 24 -5.72 3.09 -10.38
C HIS A 24 -5.42 3.22 -11.88
N PHE A 25 -4.28 2.71 -12.34
CA PHE A 25 -3.80 2.81 -13.71
C PHE A 25 -3.12 1.52 -14.17
N GLN A 26 -2.88 1.41 -15.47
CA GLN A 26 -2.11 0.29 -16.01
C GLN A 26 -0.61 0.52 -15.85
N LEU A 27 0.09 -0.54 -15.42
CA LEU A 27 1.54 -0.63 -15.54
C LEU A 27 1.91 -1.12 -16.95
N SER A 28 2.97 -0.53 -17.51
CA SER A 28 3.65 -1.10 -18.67
C SER A 28 4.24 -2.48 -18.34
N PHE A 29 4.54 -3.28 -19.37
CA PHE A 29 5.09 -4.62 -19.19
C PHE A 29 6.40 -4.62 -18.40
N THR A 30 7.27 -3.65 -18.66
CA THR A 30 8.54 -3.46 -17.94
C THR A 30 8.31 -3.12 -16.47
N GLU A 31 7.39 -2.19 -16.17
CA GLU A 31 7.04 -1.83 -14.78
C GLU A 31 6.48 -3.03 -14.00
N LYS A 32 5.67 -3.89 -14.65
CA LYS A 32 5.15 -5.12 -14.03
C LYS A 32 6.29 -6.05 -13.61
N ILE A 33 7.23 -6.33 -14.52
CA ILE A 33 8.37 -7.20 -14.25
C ILE A 33 9.27 -6.61 -13.15
N GLN A 34 9.61 -5.33 -13.26
CA GLN A 34 10.44 -4.63 -12.28
C GLN A 34 9.81 -4.68 -10.87
N LEU A 35 8.51 -4.42 -10.77
CA LEU A 35 7.80 -4.45 -9.50
C LEU A 35 7.74 -5.88 -8.92
N GLN A 36 7.48 -6.89 -9.75
CA GLN A 36 7.48 -8.29 -9.30
C GLN A 36 8.85 -8.71 -8.75
N LEU A 37 9.94 -8.40 -9.46
CA LEU A 37 11.29 -8.70 -9.02
C LEU A 37 11.66 -7.98 -7.71
N HIS A 38 11.31 -6.69 -7.57
CA HIS A 38 11.60 -5.96 -6.34
C HIS A 38 10.85 -6.57 -5.13
N LYS A 39 9.56 -6.88 -5.31
CA LYS A 39 8.74 -7.47 -4.24
C LYS A 39 9.21 -8.87 -3.82
N SER A 40 9.76 -9.67 -4.72
CA SER A 40 10.27 -11.00 -4.36
C SER A 40 11.49 -10.95 -3.43
N MET A 41 12.18 -9.80 -3.36
CA MET A 41 13.36 -9.61 -2.49
C MET A 41 13.14 -8.61 -1.35
N CYS A 42 12.05 -7.84 -1.35
CA CYS A 42 11.78 -6.82 -0.34
C CYS A 42 10.45 -7.09 0.39
N ASN A 43 10.56 -7.61 1.62
CA ASN A 43 9.40 -7.90 2.48
C ASN A 43 8.58 -6.65 2.80
N ALA A 44 9.23 -5.50 2.98
CA ALA A 44 8.55 -4.24 3.27
C ALA A 44 7.62 -3.82 2.11
N CYS A 45 8.08 -3.91 0.86
CA CYS A 45 7.24 -3.58 -0.30
C CYS A 45 6.13 -4.60 -0.54
N THR A 46 6.37 -5.88 -0.22
CA THR A 46 5.32 -6.91 -0.25
C THR A 46 4.23 -6.66 0.80
N LEU A 47 4.63 -6.27 2.02
CA LEU A 47 3.70 -5.90 3.08
C LEU A 47 2.94 -4.62 2.73
N TYR A 48 3.63 -3.60 2.22
CA TYR A 48 3.03 -2.35 1.77
C TYR A 48 1.92 -2.62 0.76
N GLU A 49 2.17 -3.43 -0.28
CA GLU A 49 1.12 -3.77 -1.24
C GLU A 49 -0.08 -4.48 -0.60
N LYS A 50 0.14 -5.37 0.36
CA LYS A 50 -0.95 -6.02 1.09
C LYS A 50 -1.78 -4.98 1.87
N GLN A 51 -1.13 -4.02 2.50
CA GLN A 51 -1.78 -2.92 3.23
C GLN A 51 -2.55 -1.99 2.29
N SER A 52 -1.95 -1.55 1.18
CA SER A 52 -2.62 -0.71 0.17
C SER A 52 -3.86 -1.42 -0.39
N ASN A 53 -3.78 -2.71 -0.72
CA ASN A 53 -4.94 -3.48 -1.20
C ASN A 53 -6.06 -3.56 -0.15
N PHE A 54 -5.71 -3.69 1.14
CA PHE A 54 -6.68 -3.70 2.22
C PHE A 54 -7.40 -2.36 2.34
N ILE A 55 -6.66 -1.26 2.25
CA ILE A 55 -7.21 0.11 2.28
C ILE A 55 -8.14 0.32 1.07
N GLU A 56 -7.69 -0.02 -0.13
CA GLU A 56 -8.48 0.14 -1.36
C GLU A 56 -9.77 -0.67 -1.34
N LYS A 57 -9.72 -1.91 -0.82
CA LYS A 57 -10.92 -2.71 -0.58
C LYS A 57 -11.86 -2.04 0.43
N GLY A 58 -11.33 -1.44 1.50
CA GLY A 58 -12.13 -0.71 2.47
C GLY A 58 -12.82 0.52 1.88
N ILE A 59 -12.11 1.27 1.04
CA ILE A 59 -12.63 2.47 0.35
C ILE A 59 -13.69 2.09 -0.69
N SER A 60 -13.42 1.10 -1.54
CA SER A 60 -14.37 0.64 -2.57
C SER A 60 -15.68 0.07 -2.00
N MET A 61 -15.68 -0.41 -0.75
CA MET A 61 -16.88 -0.87 -0.05
C MET A 61 -17.73 0.26 0.54
N GLN A 62 -17.25 1.51 0.53
CA GLN A 62 -18.04 2.64 1.00
C GLN A 62 -19.18 2.93 0.02
N LYS A 63 -20.42 2.66 0.46
CA LYS A 63 -21.61 3.21 -0.19
C LYS A 63 -21.60 4.72 0.07
N THR A 64 -21.62 5.53 -0.97
CA THR A 64 -21.82 6.99 -0.85
C THR A 64 -23.18 7.25 -0.22
N GLY A 65 -23.23 7.41 1.10
CA GLY A 65 -24.48 7.57 1.83
C GLY A 65 -24.25 7.56 3.33
N GLN A 66 -24.24 8.76 3.91
CA GLN A 66 -24.27 9.10 5.34
C GLN A 66 -23.31 8.30 6.25
N VAL A 67 -22.15 8.89 6.51
CA VAL A 67 -21.28 8.51 7.61
C VAL A 67 -21.94 8.93 8.91
N ASP A 68 -22.36 7.96 9.72
CA ASP A 68 -22.84 8.18 11.09
C ASP A 68 -21.72 8.80 11.95
N PRO A 69 -21.87 10.06 12.42
CA PRO A 69 -20.84 10.76 13.18
C PRO A 69 -20.40 10.02 14.45
N GLU A 70 -21.31 9.31 15.11
CA GLU A 70 -21.00 8.60 16.36
C GLU A 70 -20.16 7.36 16.08
N LYS A 71 -20.48 6.61 15.01
CA LYS A 71 -19.65 5.48 14.57
C LYS A 71 -18.24 5.93 14.17
N LEU A 72 -18.11 7.08 13.51
CA LEU A 72 -16.79 7.63 13.15
C LEU A 72 -15.97 7.99 14.40
N LYS A 73 -16.60 8.61 15.40
CA LYS A 73 -15.96 8.93 16.68
C LYS A 73 -15.50 7.68 17.40
N GLN A 74 -16.34 6.65 17.47
CA GLN A 74 -15.99 5.38 18.11
C GLN A 74 -14.86 4.65 17.38
N LEU A 75 -14.87 4.67 16.04
CA LEU A 75 -13.79 4.09 15.23
C LEU A 75 -12.44 4.76 15.54
N LYS A 76 -12.41 6.10 15.61
CA LYS A 76 -11.19 6.85 15.97
C LYS A 76 -10.65 6.48 17.35
N ILE A 77 -11.52 6.34 18.35
CA ILE A 77 -11.15 5.91 19.70
C ILE A 77 -10.51 4.51 19.66
N ASN A 78 -11.15 3.58 18.96
CA ASN A 78 -10.68 2.20 18.87
C ASN A 78 -9.31 2.10 18.18
N ILE A 79 -9.10 2.84 17.08
CA ILE A 79 -7.80 2.89 16.38
C ILE A 79 -6.72 3.43 17.31
N LYS A 80 -7.00 4.50 18.06
CA LYS A 80 -6.04 5.09 19.00
C LYS A 80 -5.60 4.08 20.05
N ARG A 81 -6.55 3.38 20.69
CA ARG A 81 -6.27 2.33 21.67
C ARG A 81 -5.40 1.20 21.10
N MET A 82 -5.72 0.72 19.90
CA MET A 82 -4.96 -0.36 19.25
C MET A 82 -3.52 0.03 18.90
N LEU A 83 -3.26 1.31 18.62
CA LEU A 83 -1.91 1.80 18.37
C LEU A 83 -1.14 1.89 19.69
N GLU A 84 -1.75 2.42 20.74
CA GLU A 84 -1.15 2.52 22.08
C GLU A 84 -0.76 1.12 22.63
N GLU A 85 -1.65 0.12 22.50
CA GLU A 85 -1.41 -1.26 22.94
C GLU A 85 -0.28 -1.97 22.17
N LYS A 86 0.09 -1.50 20.97
CA LYS A 86 1.16 -2.09 20.16
C LYS A 86 2.55 -1.49 20.41
N HIS A 87 2.65 -0.48 21.26
CA HIS A 87 3.90 0.22 21.57
C HIS A 87 4.50 -0.18 22.93
N GLU A 88 3.95 -1.19 23.62
CA GLU A 88 4.44 -1.68 24.92
C GLU A 88 5.38 -2.90 24.86
N ASP A 89 5.75 -3.38 23.67
CA ASP A 89 6.76 -4.45 23.46
C ASP A 89 7.99 -3.96 22.67
#